data_AF-K1PCP7-F1
#
_entry.id   AF-K1PCP7-F1
#
_cell.length_a   1.000
_cell.length_b   1.000
_cell.length_c   1.000
_cell.angle_alpha   90.00
_cell.angle_beta   90.00
_cell.angle_gamma   90.00
#
_symmetry.space_group_name_H-M   'P 1'
#
loop_
_entity.id
_entity.type
_entity.pdbx_description
1 polymer ?
#
loop_
_entity_poly.entity_id
_entity_poly.type
_entity_poly.pdbx_seq_one_letter_code
_entity_poly.pdbx_strand_id
1 'polypeptide(L)'
;MSFPSNCAPFDEFSISVSDSKEFYKVENGRQTSQSNDTSTSRQNRGSAGGYFLAGRSMHWIPVGASLFASNIGSIHFVGLAGSGAATGIVIALYELNALYILMLLGYLFLPVYIASGVYTMPEYLKCRFGGQRIQIYIAVLALIVYIFTKISADLYAGAIFIEQAMHWDLYWSILLLLSIATIFTITGGLTAVIWTDFIQTIIMLIGALALMAISFAKVGGLNGVVEKYPHAIANTTKYSNTTCGVPREDYMHLFRDAATGDLPWPGIVGMSINSIWYWCSDQVIVQRALAGKTYDHAKAGTVLCAFIKILPLFLLVFPGMISRILFPGMIFCFLCLISVIIYTVWSYMYLYDNHYLYIFKKY
;
A
#
# COMPACT_ATOMS: atom_id res chain seq x y z
N MET A 1 -31.14 -5.03 -21.43
CA MET A 1 -30.55 -4.13 -20.43
C MET A 1 -29.87 -3.01 -21.18
N SER A 2 -30.36 -1.77 -21.09
CA SER A 2 -29.66 -0.61 -21.63
C SER A 2 -28.45 -0.33 -20.75
N PHE A 3 -27.25 -0.40 -21.32
CA PHE A 3 -26.03 0.05 -20.64
C PHE A 3 -26.16 1.55 -20.32
N PRO A 4 -25.67 2.04 -19.17
CA PRO A 4 -25.58 3.46 -18.90
C PRO A 4 -24.80 4.15 -20.03
N SER A 5 -25.25 5.31 -20.50
CA SER A 5 -24.69 6.05 -21.65
C SER A 5 -23.20 6.41 -21.54
N ASN A 6 -22.59 6.25 -20.36
CA ASN A 6 -21.17 6.55 -20.10
C ASN A 6 -20.28 5.30 -20.01
N CYS A 7 -20.85 4.10 -20.09
CA CYS A 7 -20.08 2.85 -20.07
C CYS A 7 -19.81 2.43 -21.52
N ALA A 8 -18.54 2.19 -21.88
CA ALA A 8 -18.22 1.58 -23.18
C ALA A 8 -18.95 0.24 -23.33
N PRO A 9 -19.45 -0.11 -24.53
CA PRO A 9 -20.10 -1.40 -24.75
C PRO A 9 -19.11 -2.52 -24.45
N PHE A 10 -19.40 -3.30 -23.41
CA PHE A 10 -18.58 -4.42 -22.96
C PHE A 10 -18.88 -5.63 -23.86
N ASP A 11 -18.14 -5.80 -24.96
CA ASP A 11 -18.02 -7.12 -25.57
C ASP A 11 -16.94 -7.90 -24.81
N GLU A 12 -17.37 -8.97 -24.16
CA GLU A 12 -16.60 -9.80 -23.23
C GLU A 12 -15.33 -10.33 -23.90
N PHE A 13 -14.18 -10.09 -23.26
CA PHE A 13 -12.87 -10.67 -23.59
C PHE A 13 -12.08 -10.14 -24.80
N SER A 14 -12.63 -9.25 -25.63
CA SER A 14 -11.92 -8.70 -26.79
C SER A 14 -11.52 -7.22 -26.66
N ILE A 15 -11.39 -6.70 -25.44
CA ILE A 15 -10.71 -5.41 -25.23
C ILE A 15 -9.21 -5.67 -25.40
N SER A 16 -8.72 -5.39 -26.59
CA SER A 16 -7.32 -5.48 -26.94
C SER A 16 -6.54 -4.29 -26.37
N VAL A 17 -5.22 -4.45 -26.23
CA VAL A 17 -4.31 -3.32 -25.95
C VAL A 17 -4.50 -2.18 -26.96
N SER A 18 -4.92 -2.50 -28.19
CA SER A 18 -5.22 -1.51 -29.22
C SER A 18 -6.41 -0.62 -28.84
N ASP A 19 -7.46 -1.18 -28.24
CA ASP A 19 -8.64 -0.43 -27.80
C ASP A 19 -8.30 0.55 -26.67
N SER A 20 -7.48 0.12 -25.70
CA SER A 20 -6.99 1.01 -24.65
C SER A 20 -6.13 2.15 -25.21
N LYS A 21 -5.27 1.86 -26.19
CA LYS A 21 -4.44 2.87 -26.87
C LYS A 21 -5.28 3.85 -27.68
N GLU A 22 -6.29 3.35 -28.38
CA GLU A 22 -7.22 4.17 -29.16
C GLU A 22 -8.07 5.07 -28.24
N PHE A 23 -8.55 4.54 -27.13
CA PHE A 23 -9.24 5.33 -26.11
C PHE A 23 -8.37 6.48 -25.57
N TYR A 24 -7.10 6.20 -25.23
CA TYR A 24 -6.16 7.26 -24.84
C TYR A 24 -5.96 8.31 -25.94
N LYS A 25 -5.91 7.89 -27.21
CA LYS A 25 -5.75 8.79 -28.35
C LYS A 25 -6.97 9.69 -28.54
N VAL A 26 -8.19 9.13 -28.45
CA VAL A 26 -9.45 9.88 -28.53
C VAL A 26 -9.58 10.87 -27.37
N GLU A 27 -9.27 10.44 -26.15
CA GLU A 27 -9.45 11.27 -24.96
C GLU A 27 -8.40 12.38 -24.87
N ASN A 28 -7.14 12.10 -25.21
CA ASN A 28 -6.12 13.14 -25.34
C ASN A 28 -6.49 14.12 -26.48
N GLY A 29 -7.08 13.63 -27.57
CA GLY A 29 -7.61 14.47 -28.65
C GLY A 29 -8.68 15.45 -28.14
N ARG A 30 -9.67 14.96 -27.39
CA ARG A 30 -10.71 15.80 -26.74
C ARG A 30 -10.11 16.84 -25.80
N GLN A 31 -9.15 16.46 -24.97
CA GLN A 31 -8.49 17.39 -24.05
C GLN A 31 -7.65 18.45 -24.78
N THR A 32 -6.98 18.08 -25.89
CA THR A 32 -6.16 19.02 -26.68
C THR A 32 -7.06 20.05 -27.37
N SER A 33 -8.20 19.62 -27.94
CA SER A 33 -9.21 20.52 -28.49
C SER A 33 -9.79 21.46 -27.42
N GLN A 34 -10.07 20.95 -26.22
CA GLN A 34 -10.58 21.76 -25.10
C GLN A 34 -9.53 22.75 -24.55
N SER A 35 -8.24 22.41 -24.64
CA SER A 35 -7.12 23.27 -24.22
C SER A 35 -6.80 24.40 -25.19
N ASN A 36 -7.13 24.25 -26.49
CA ASN A 36 -6.92 25.29 -27.50
C ASN A 36 -7.98 26.39 -27.47
N ASP A 37 -9.15 26.15 -26.86
CA ASP A 37 -10.24 27.11 -26.77
C ASP A 37 -10.22 27.98 -25.50
N THR A 38 -9.40 27.67 -24.49
CA THR A 38 -9.34 28.50 -23.26
C THR A 38 -7.99 28.44 -22.55
N SER A 39 -7.38 29.62 -22.40
CA SER A 39 -6.26 29.87 -21.51
C SER A 39 -6.69 29.73 -20.04
N THR A 40 -6.09 28.77 -19.32
CA THR A 40 -5.68 28.78 -17.89
C THR A 40 -5.99 27.47 -17.15
N SER A 41 -4.94 26.98 -16.48
CA SER A 41 -4.86 25.91 -15.46
C SER A 41 -6.02 25.81 -14.45
N ARG A 42 -6.84 26.87 -14.29
CA ARG A 42 -8.00 26.91 -13.39
C ARG A 42 -9.20 26.07 -13.85
N GLN A 43 -9.49 25.95 -15.14
CA GLN A 43 -10.65 25.14 -15.58
C GLN A 43 -10.39 23.63 -15.53
N ASN A 44 -9.14 23.19 -15.71
CA ASN A 44 -8.80 21.76 -15.59
C ASN A 44 -9.02 21.25 -14.15
N ARG A 45 -8.92 22.11 -13.13
CA ARG A 45 -9.29 21.78 -11.74
C ARG A 45 -10.80 21.63 -11.51
N GLY A 46 -11.65 22.20 -12.37
CA GLY A 46 -13.11 22.19 -12.23
C GLY A 46 -13.79 20.94 -12.81
N SER A 47 -13.08 20.14 -13.62
CA SER A 47 -13.59 18.87 -14.14
C SER A 47 -13.22 17.72 -13.21
N ALA A 48 -14.16 16.78 -13.01
CA ALA A 48 -13.92 15.57 -12.24
C ALA A 48 -12.66 14.81 -12.71
N GLY A 49 -12.41 14.78 -14.03
CA GLY A 49 -11.21 14.14 -14.58
C GLY A 49 -9.90 14.86 -14.23
N GLY A 50 -9.90 16.19 -14.13
CA GLY A 50 -8.70 16.93 -13.75
C GLY A 50 -8.39 16.85 -12.26
N TYR A 51 -9.42 16.88 -11.40
CA TYR A 51 -9.25 16.70 -9.95
C TYR A 51 -8.92 15.24 -9.57
N PHE A 52 -9.57 14.25 -10.18
CA PHE A 52 -9.46 12.83 -9.81
C PHE A 52 -8.52 11.99 -10.69
N LEU A 53 -8.06 12.43 -11.87
CA LEU A 53 -7.08 11.68 -12.69
C LEU A 53 -5.81 12.47 -12.99
N ALA A 54 -5.60 13.61 -12.34
CA ALA A 54 -4.53 14.54 -12.70
C ALA A 54 -4.54 14.94 -14.20
N GLY A 55 -5.73 14.90 -14.81
CA GLY A 55 -5.92 15.15 -16.24
C GLY A 55 -5.20 14.16 -17.16
N ARG A 56 -4.85 12.95 -16.69
CA ARG A 56 -4.09 11.95 -17.48
C ARG A 56 -2.88 12.55 -18.18
N SER A 57 -2.06 13.28 -17.42
CA SER A 57 -0.89 13.96 -17.96
C SER A 57 0.42 13.49 -17.31
N MET A 58 0.33 12.53 -16.38
CA MET A 58 1.47 12.15 -15.55
C MET A 58 2.46 11.27 -16.30
N HIS A 59 3.74 11.59 -16.13
CA HIS A 59 4.84 10.76 -16.61
C HIS A 59 4.94 9.48 -15.76
N TRP A 60 5.47 8.41 -16.35
CA TRP A 60 5.52 7.09 -15.71
C TRP A 60 6.34 7.05 -14.40
N ILE A 61 7.32 7.94 -14.25
CA ILE A 61 8.16 8.01 -13.04
C ILE A 61 7.35 8.47 -11.80
N PRO A 62 6.71 9.66 -11.79
CA PRO A 62 5.80 10.05 -10.71
C PRO A 62 4.68 9.05 -10.46
N VAL A 63 4.13 8.40 -11.50
CA VAL A 63 3.10 7.36 -11.34
C VAL A 63 3.66 6.17 -10.55
N GLY A 64 4.81 5.62 -10.94
CA GLY A 64 5.41 4.48 -10.23
C GLY A 64 5.82 4.80 -8.80
N ALA A 65 6.41 5.99 -8.57
CA ALA A 65 6.75 6.43 -7.22
C ALA A 65 5.51 6.65 -6.35
N SER A 66 4.46 7.23 -6.91
CA SER A 66 3.17 7.42 -6.25
C SER A 66 2.50 6.10 -5.87
N LEU A 67 2.53 5.09 -6.76
CA LEU A 67 2.07 3.73 -6.44
C LEU A 67 2.87 3.11 -5.29
N PHE A 68 4.19 3.33 -5.27
CA PHE A 68 5.07 2.85 -4.21
C PHE A 68 4.81 3.56 -2.88
N ALA A 69 4.74 4.89 -2.84
CA ALA A 69 4.46 5.69 -1.65
C ALA A 69 3.07 5.42 -1.06
N SER A 70 2.08 5.15 -1.92
CA SER A 70 0.73 4.78 -1.47
C SER A 70 0.69 3.45 -0.72
N ASN A 71 1.70 2.61 -0.96
CA ASN A 71 1.88 1.40 -0.18
C ASN A 71 2.83 1.66 0.99
N ILE A 72 4.03 2.16 0.77
CA ILE A 72 5.05 2.30 1.81
C ILE A 72 4.80 3.59 2.61
N GLY A 73 3.95 3.47 3.64
CA GLY A 73 3.65 4.50 4.64
C GLY A 73 4.22 4.21 6.03
N SER A 74 3.77 4.97 7.03
CA SER A 74 4.16 4.84 8.44
C SER A 74 3.95 3.43 9.00
N ILE A 75 2.82 2.80 8.65
CA ILE A 75 2.52 1.41 9.03
C ILE A 75 3.56 0.44 8.46
N HIS A 76 4.00 0.63 7.22
CA HIS A 76 4.99 -0.27 6.63
C HIS A 76 6.35 -0.09 7.29
N PHE A 77 6.76 1.13 7.63
CA PHE A 77 8.00 1.34 8.39
C PHE A 77 7.98 0.66 9.76
N VAL A 78 6.92 0.85 10.55
CA VAL A 78 6.84 0.27 11.90
C VAL A 78 6.51 -1.23 11.83
N GLY A 79 5.59 -1.61 10.95
CA GLY A 79 5.04 -2.95 10.80
C GLY A 79 5.96 -3.94 10.10
N LEU A 80 6.57 -3.58 8.95
CA LEU A 80 7.53 -4.47 8.27
C LEU A 80 8.82 -4.60 9.08
N ALA A 81 9.35 -3.49 9.62
CA ALA A 81 10.56 -3.55 10.44
C ALA A 81 10.30 -4.32 11.74
N GLY A 82 9.14 -4.09 12.38
CA GLY A 82 8.72 -4.84 13.56
C GLY A 82 8.53 -6.33 13.27
N SER A 83 7.87 -6.67 12.16
CA SER A 83 7.72 -8.07 11.74
C SER A 83 9.06 -8.69 11.40
N GLY A 84 9.96 -7.98 10.72
CA GLY A 84 11.33 -8.44 10.48
C GLY A 84 12.10 -8.68 11.78
N ALA A 85 11.94 -7.82 12.78
CA ALA A 85 12.50 -8.03 14.11
C ALA A 85 11.92 -9.30 14.78
N ALA A 86 10.62 -9.55 14.65
CA ALA A 86 9.95 -10.67 15.31
C ALA A 86 10.13 -12.02 14.60
N THR A 87 9.92 -12.06 13.29
CA THR A 87 9.83 -13.27 12.47
C THR A 87 10.97 -13.42 11.47
N GLY A 88 11.85 -12.44 11.28
CA GLY A 88 12.98 -12.54 10.36
C GLY A 88 12.61 -12.27 8.90
N ILE A 89 13.29 -12.93 7.95
CA ILE A 89 13.24 -12.57 6.52
C ILE A 89 11.92 -12.96 5.83
N VAL A 90 11.13 -13.88 6.42
CA VAL A 90 9.92 -14.43 5.79
C VAL A 90 8.92 -13.36 5.36
N ILE A 91 8.82 -12.24 6.10
CA ILE A 91 7.89 -11.15 5.78
C ILE A 91 8.22 -10.49 4.44
N ALA A 92 9.45 -10.62 3.95
CA ALA A 92 9.83 -10.11 2.63
C ALA A 92 9.06 -10.79 1.49
N LEU A 93 8.56 -12.02 1.67
CA LEU A 93 7.72 -12.67 0.67
C LEU A 93 6.42 -11.91 0.40
N TYR A 94 5.87 -11.23 1.40
CA TYR A 94 4.71 -10.36 1.21
C TYR A 94 5.02 -9.24 0.21
N GLU A 95 6.19 -8.62 0.33
CA GLU A 95 6.65 -7.56 -0.58
C GLU A 95 7.06 -8.10 -1.96
N LEU A 96 7.72 -9.26 -2.02
CA LEU A 96 8.11 -9.90 -3.26
C LEU A 96 6.92 -10.45 -4.05
N ASN A 97 5.85 -10.88 -3.36
CA ASN A 97 4.62 -11.32 -4.02
C ASN A 97 3.97 -10.18 -4.82
N ALA A 98 4.00 -8.96 -4.28
CA ALA A 98 3.47 -7.76 -4.94
C ALA A 98 4.11 -7.49 -6.31
N LEU A 99 5.35 -7.94 -6.56
CA LEU A 99 6.03 -7.78 -7.85
C LEU A 99 5.23 -8.39 -9.00
N TYR A 100 4.79 -9.64 -8.83
CA TYR A 100 4.04 -10.36 -9.85
C TYR A 100 2.64 -9.79 -10.02
N ILE A 101 2.01 -9.37 -8.93
CA ILE A 101 0.67 -8.78 -8.97
C ILE A 101 0.68 -7.39 -9.59
N LEU A 102 1.73 -6.59 -9.40
CA LEU A 102 1.90 -5.31 -10.09
C LEU A 102 2.05 -5.48 -11.61
N MET A 103 2.74 -6.54 -12.05
CA MET A 103 2.76 -6.91 -13.47
C MET A 103 1.37 -7.32 -13.96
N LEU A 104 0.61 -8.07 -13.15
CA LEU A 104 -0.78 -8.43 -13.46
C LEU A 104 -1.66 -7.17 -13.58
N LEU A 105 -1.52 -6.20 -12.67
CA LEU A 105 -2.20 -4.91 -12.75
C LEU A 105 -1.93 -4.24 -14.10
N GLY A 106 -0.66 -4.03 -14.46
CA GLY A 106 -0.28 -3.27 -15.65
C GLY A 106 -0.67 -3.93 -16.97
N TYR A 107 -0.59 -5.27 -17.04
CA TYR A 107 -0.79 -6.00 -18.30
C TYR A 107 -2.22 -6.54 -18.47
N LEU A 108 -2.93 -6.89 -17.40
CA LEU A 108 -4.25 -7.52 -17.48
C LEU A 108 -5.38 -6.56 -17.05
N PHE A 109 -5.28 -5.94 -15.88
CA PHE A 109 -6.39 -5.17 -15.31
C PHE A 109 -6.48 -3.74 -15.87
N LEU A 110 -5.33 -3.07 -15.98
CA LEU A 110 -5.25 -1.70 -16.46
C LEU A 110 -5.87 -1.49 -17.86
N PRO A 111 -5.63 -2.33 -18.89
CA PRO A 111 -6.28 -2.12 -20.20
C PRO A 111 -7.81 -2.19 -20.12
N VAL A 112 -8.36 -3.08 -19.28
CA VAL A 112 -9.80 -3.21 -19.05
C VAL A 112 -10.36 -1.94 -18.40
N TYR A 113 -9.70 -1.43 -17.37
CA TYR A 113 -10.15 -0.21 -16.68
C TYR A 113 -10.09 1.02 -17.59
N ILE A 114 -9.02 1.15 -18.38
CA ILE A 114 -8.89 2.26 -19.34
C ILE A 114 -10.00 2.22 -20.38
N ALA A 115 -10.22 1.06 -21.00
CA ALA A 115 -11.22 0.90 -22.04
C ALA A 115 -12.65 1.11 -21.53
N SER A 116 -12.92 0.79 -20.25
CA SER A 116 -14.22 1.04 -19.63
C SER A 116 -14.54 2.54 -19.44
N GLY A 117 -13.54 3.41 -19.49
CA GLY A 117 -13.70 4.86 -19.35
C GLY A 117 -14.09 5.35 -17.95
N VAL A 118 -14.13 4.47 -16.95
CA VAL A 118 -14.54 4.78 -15.58
C VAL A 118 -13.43 5.45 -14.76
N TYR A 119 -13.83 6.23 -13.76
CA TYR A 119 -12.92 6.94 -12.86
C TYR A 119 -12.79 6.25 -11.50
N THR A 120 -13.78 5.44 -11.13
CA THR A 120 -13.85 4.79 -9.82
C THR A 120 -14.19 3.30 -9.94
N MET A 121 -13.72 2.52 -8.97
CA MET A 121 -13.99 1.09 -8.88
C MET A 121 -15.47 0.75 -8.68
N PRO A 122 -16.23 1.46 -7.83
CA PRO A 122 -17.67 1.25 -7.75
C PRO A 122 -18.39 1.54 -9.07
N GLU A 123 -17.93 2.53 -9.84
CA GLU A 123 -18.47 2.85 -11.17
C GLU A 123 -18.14 1.75 -12.19
N TYR A 124 -16.91 1.21 -12.17
CA TYR A 124 -16.56 0.02 -12.95
C TYR A 124 -17.52 -1.14 -12.68
N LEU A 125 -17.78 -1.45 -11.40
CA LEU A 125 -18.66 -2.54 -11.01
C LEU A 125 -20.11 -2.31 -11.46
N LYS A 126 -20.58 -1.05 -11.43
CA LYS A 126 -21.88 -0.69 -12.00
C LYS A 126 -21.93 -0.90 -13.51
N CYS A 127 -20.88 -0.51 -14.23
CA CYS A 127 -20.83 -0.73 -15.67
C CYS A 127 -20.79 -2.23 -16.01
N ARG A 128 -20.08 -3.03 -15.20
CA ARG A 128 -19.91 -4.47 -15.43
C ARG A 128 -21.13 -5.32 -15.05
N PHE A 129 -21.72 -5.08 -13.88
CA PHE A 129 -22.81 -5.90 -13.33
C PHE A 129 -24.19 -5.25 -13.42
N GLY A 130 -24.25 -3.96 -13.78
CA GLY A 130 -25.47 -3.18 -13.80
C GLY A 130 -25.94 -2.75 -12.41
N GLY A 131 -26.83 -1.75 -12.36
CA GLY A 131 -27.53 -1.35 -11.14
C GLY A 131 -26.84 -0.27 -10.30
N GLN A 132 -27.54 0.85 -10.11
CA GLN A 132 -27.06 1.96 -9.27
C GLN A 132 -26.94 1.59 -7.79
N ARG A 133 -27.74 0.64 -7.31
CA ARG A 133 -27.71 0.18 -5.92
C ARG A 133 -26.37 -0.45 -5.54
N ILE A 134 -25.78 -1.24 -6.44
CA ILE A 134 -24.48 -1.90 -6.22
C ILE A 134 -23.36 -0.85 -6.11
N GLN A 135 -23.37 0.15 -7.00
CA GLN A 135 -22.41 1.26 -6.94
C GLN A 135 -22.40 1.94 -5.57
N ILE A 136 -23.59 2.35 -5.10
CA ILE A 136 -23.74 3.09 -3.85
C ILE A 136 -23.34 2.21 -2.67
N TYR A 137 -23.80 0.95 -2.64
CA TYR A 137 -23.47 0.02 -1.56
C TYR A 137 -21.96 -0.20 -1.43
N ILE A 138 -21.28 -0.50 -2.54
CA ILE A 138 -19.83 -0.75 -2.53
C ILE A 138 -19.05 0.53 -2.22
N ALA A 139 -19.47 1.68 -2.73
CA ALA A 139 -18.84 2.96 -2.41
C ALA A 139 -18.93 3.29 -0.91
N VAL A 140 -20.12 3.16 -0.31
CA VAL A 140 -20.33 3.43 1.12
C VAL A 140 -19.54 2.46 1.98
N LEU A 141 -19.59 1.16 1.65
CA LEU A 141 -18.83 0.14 2.38
C LEU A 141 -17.32 0.40 2.30
N ALA A 142 -16.81 0.68 1.09
CA ALA A 142 -15.39 0.96 0.88
C ALA A 142 -14.93 2.20 1.67
N LEU A 143 -15.72 3.28 1.70
CA LEU A 143 -15.40 4.49 2.45
C LEU A 143 -15.32 4.23 3.97
N ILE A 144 -16.30 3.51 4.52
CA ILE A 144 -16.32 3.15 5.95
C ILE A 144 -15.08 2.33 6.30
N VAL A 145 -14.80 1.27 5.53
CA VAL A 145 -13.61 0.44 5.75
C VAL A 145 -12.35 1.30 5.68
N TYR A 146 -12.21 2.15 4.65
CA TYR A 146 -11.06 3.02 4.49
C TYR A 146 -10.79 3.95 5.68
N ILE A 147 -11.84 4.58 6.21
CA ILE A 147 -11.73 5.50 7.35
C ILE A 147 -11.30 4.75 8.61
N PHE A 148 -11.95 3.63 8.91
CA PHE A 148 -11.74 2.91 10.17
C PHE A 148 -10.52 2.00 10.18
N THR A 149 -10.03 1.54 9.03
CA THR A 149 -8.89 0.61 8.97
C THR A 149 -7.62 1.25 8.43
N LYS A 150 -7.67 1.95 7.29
CA LYS A 150 -6.46 2.50 6.66
C LYS A 150 -6.07 3.84 7.28
N ILE A 151 -6.96 4.83 7.19
CA ILE A 151 -6.65 6.21 7.60
C ILE A 151 -6.33 6.27 9.10
N SER A 152 -7.13 5.59 9.93
CA SER A 152 -6.91 5.51 11.38
C SER A 152 -5.55 4.91 11.74
N ALA A 153 -5.17 3.79 11.11
CA ALA A 153 -3.92 3.11 11.38
C ALA A 153 -2.70 3.92 10.88
N ASP A 154 -2.80 4.56 9.71
CA ASP A 154 -1.72 5.39 9.17
C ASP A 154 -1.47 6.62 10.04
N LEU A 155 -2.54 7.29 10.49
CA LEU A 155 -2.46 8.42 11.41
C LEU A 155 -1.88 8.02 12.76
N TYR A 156 -2.31 6.89 13.32
CA TYR A 156 -1.80 6.41 14.59
C TYR A 156 -0.32 6.05 14.52
N ALA A 157 0.08 5.27 13.51
CA ALA A 157 1.49 4.91 13.30
C ALA A 157 2.35 6.15 13.03
N GLY A 158 1.84 7.12 12.26
CA GLY A 158 2.52 8.39 12.01
C GLY A 158 2.66 9.24 13.28
N ALA A 159 1.63 9.28 14.12
CA ALA A 159 1.64 10.04 15.37
C ALA A 159 2.64 9.46 16.39
N ILE A 160 2.71 8.13 16.54
CA ILE A 160 3.74 7.47 17.36
C ILE A 160 5.14 7.85 16.88
N PHE A 161 5.36 7.93 15.56
CA PHE A 161 6.66 8.31 15.03
C PHE A 161 7.05 9.74 15.44
N ILE A 162 6.10 10.69 15.37
CA ILE A 162 6.34 12.08 15.81
C ILE A 162 6.52 12.15 17.33
N GLU A 163 5.72 11.43 18.10
CA GLU A 163 5.86 11.32 19.56
C GLU A 163 7.27 10.83 19.92
N GLN A 164 7.76 9.78 19.27
CA GLN A 164 9.07 9.22 19.55
C GLN A 164 10.23 10.12 19.09
N ALA A 165 10.05 10.88 18.02
CA ALA A 165 11.09 11.75 17.45
C ALA A 165 11.16 13.13 18.15
N MET A 166 10.02 13.71 18.51
CA MET A 166 9.89 15.08 19.02
C MET A 166 9.47 15.14 20.50
N HIS A 167 9.08 14.01 21.10
CA HIS A 167 8.52 13.91 22.45
C HIS A 167 7.28 14.79 22.66
N TRP A 168 6.46 14.90 21.63
CA TRP A 168 5.20 15.62 21.66
C TRP A 168 4.05 14.71 22.06
N ASP A 169 2.98 15.30 22.58
CA ASP A 169 1.75 14.56 22.86
C ASP A 169 1.16 13.94 21.58
N LEU A 170 0.60 12.74 21.73
CA LEU A 170 0.02 11.96 20.63
C LEU A 170 -1.12 12.72 19.94
N TYR A 171 -2.01 13.39 20.69
CA TYR A 171 -3.15 14.09 20.12
C TYR A 171 -2.71 15.33 19.33
N TRP A 172 -1.71 16.07 19.82
CA TRP A 172 -1.11 17.18 19.09
C TRP A 172 -0.44 16.71 17.78
N SER A 173 0.23 15.56 17.80
CA SER A 173 0.84 14.96 16.61
C SER A 173 -0.20 14.55 15.56
N ILE A 174 -1.31 13.94 15.98
CA ILE A 174 -2.44 13.61 15.09
C ILE A 174 -3.05 14.87 14.47
N LEU A 175 -3.31 15.91 15.28
CA LEU A 175 -3.91 17.15 14.81
C LEU A 175 -3.03 17.84 13.77
N LEU A 176 -1.71 17.86 13.99
CA LEU A 176 -0.75 18.42 13.04
C LEU A 176 -0.72 17.64 11.72
N LEU A 177 -0.64 16.32 11.78
CA LEU A 177 -0.68 15.45 10.59
C LEU A 177 -1.96 15.67 9.78
N LEU A 178 -3.13 15.67 10.43
CA LEU A 178 -4.43 15.89 9.79
C LEU A 178 -4.51 17.28 9.16
N SER A 179 -4.05 18.32 9.86
CA SER A 179 -4.10 19.70 9.36
C SER A 179 -3.26 19.87 8.10
N ILE A 180 -2.02 19.37 8.12
CA ILE A 180 -1.10 19.41 6.98
C ILE A 180 -1.69 18.62 5.81
N ALA A 181 -2.09 17.36 6.03
CA ALA A 181 -2.65 16.51 4.98
C ALA A 181 -3.91 17.13 4.35
N THR A 182 -4.79 17.72 5.15
CA THR A 182 -6.03 18.35 4.68
C THR A 182 -5.75 19.58 3.83
N ILE A 183 -4.84 20.48 4.28
CA ILE A 183 -4.47 21.68 3.52
C ILE A 183 -3.90 21.31 2.15
N PHE A 184 -2.96 20.37 2.11
CA PHE A 184 -2.35 19.94 0.85
C PHE A 184 -3.34 19.23 -0.08
N THR A 185 -4.25 18.42 0.46
CA THR A 185 -5.22 17.68 -0.34
C THR A 185 -6.29 18.61 -0.94
N ILE A 186 -6.85 19.52 -0.14
CA ILE A 186 -7.88 20.47 -0.58
C ILE A 186 -7.32 21.42 -1.65
N THR A 187 -6.10 21.94 -1.45
CA THR A 187 -5.52 22.95 -2.35
C THR A 187 -5.01 22.36 -3.67
N GLY A 188 -4.65 21.07 -3.68
CA GLY A 188 -3.86 20.47 -4.74
C GLY A 188 -4.58 19.53 -5.70
N GLY A 189 -5.54 18.72 -5.22
CA GLY A 189 -6.13 17.60 -6.01
C GLY A 189 -5.13 16.47 -6.32
N LEU A 190 -5.54 15.46 -7.12
CA LEU A 190 -4.71 14.27 -7.34
C LEU A 190 -3.34 14.58 -7.96
N THR A 191 -3.24 15.58 -8.84
CA THR A 191 -1.93 15.97 -9.43
C THR A 191 -0.93 16.37 -8.36
N ALA A 192 -1.35 17.21 -7.40
CA ALA A 192 -0.48 17.64 -6.32
C ALA A 192 -0.07 16.46 -5.44
N VAL A 193 -1.02 15.57 -5.11
CA VAL A 193 -0.77 14.36 -4.32
C VAL A 193 0.27 13.46 -4.99
N ILE A 194 0.20 13.24 -6.31
CA ILE A 194 1.19 12.41 -7.00
C ILE A 194 2.58 13.08 -6.98
N TRP A 195 2.66 14.40 -7.10
CA TRP A 195 3.94 15.12 -7.04
C TRP A 195 4.54 15.13 -5.63
N THR A 196 3.73 15.33 -4.59
CA THR A 196 4.20 15.22 -3.20
C THR A 196 4.69 13.82 -2.91
N ASP A 197 3.99 12.79 -3.39
CA ASP A 197 4.35 11.40 -3.17
C ASP A 197 5.63 11.00 -3.90
N PHE A 198 5.87 11.58 -5.09
CA PHE A 198 7.13 11.41 -5.80
C PHE A 198 8.31 11.97 -4.97
N ILE A 199 8.19 13.19 -4.46
CA ILE A 199 9.23 13.81 -3.62
C ILE A 199 9.40 13.02 -2.32
N GLN A 200 8.30 12.63 -1.67
CA GLN A 200 8.31 11.82 -0.45
C GLN A 200 9.01 10.49 -0.67
N THR A 201 8.77 9.82 -1.80
CA THR A 201 9.45 8.57 -2.16
C THR A 201 10.96 8.75 -2.21
N ILE A 202 11.46 9.83 -2.82
CA ILE A 202 12.89 10.11 -2.92
C ILE A 202 13.49 10.31 -1.52
N ILE A 203 12.86 11.16 -0.70
CA ILE A 203 13.33 11.44 0.67
C ILE A 203 13.36 10.15 1.49
N MET A 204 12.31 9.36 1.39
CA MET A 204 12.14 8.09 2.09
C MET A 204 13.20 7.05 1.68
N LEU A 205 13.47 6.91 0.37
CA LEU A 205 14.50 6.01 -0.12
C LEU A 205 15.90 6.42 0.36
N ILE A 206 16.23 7.70 0.32
CA ILE A 206 17.52 8.21 0.81
C ILE A 206 17.67 7.94 2.31
N GLY A 207 16.64 8.26 3.11
CA GLY A 207 16.65 8.04 4.55
C GLY A 207 16.78 6.56 4.91
N ALA A 208 16.03 5.69 4.23
CA ALA A 208 16.08 4.26 4.47
C ALA A 208 17.40 3.62 4.00
N LEU A 209 17.99 4.09 2.90
CA LEU A 209 19.32 3.66 2.45
C LEU A 209 20.41 4.03 3.46
N ALA A 210 20.35 5.26 3.99
CA ALA A 210 21.28 5.69 5.04
C ALA A 210 21.13 4.84 6.30
N LEU A 211 19.88 4.58 6.74
CA LEU A 211 19.60 3.73 7.89
C LEU A 211 20.08 2.29 7.66
N MET A 212 19.87 1.74 6.47
CA MET A 212 20.37 0.42 6.09
C MET A 212 21.89 0.36 6.20
N ALA A 213 22.62 1.31 5.59
CA ALA A 213 24.07 1.34 5.63
C ALA A 213 24.62 1.40 7.07
N ILE A 214 24.04 2.28 7.91
CA ILE A 214 24.43 2.41 9.32
C ILE A 214 24.12 1.12 10.10
N SER A 215 22.95 0.52 9.87
CA SER A 215 22.53 -0.73 10.52
C SER A 215 23.49 -1.88 10.20
N PHE A 216 23.80 -2.09 8.93
CA PHE A 216 24.74 -3.14 8.52
C PHE A 216 26.15 -2.89 9.04
N ALA A 217 26.63 -1.64 9.05
CA ALA A 217 27.94 -1.29 9.58
C ALA A 217 28.07 -1.63 11.08
N LYS A 218 27.02 -1.40 11.88
CA LYS A 218 27.01 -1.72 13.33
C LYS A 218 27.07 -3.21 13.63
N VAL A 219 26.50 -4.04 12.77
CA VAL A 219 26.39 -5.48 13.02
C VAL A 219 27.55 -6.27 12.41
N GLY A 220 28.30 -5.68 11.47
CA GLY A 220 29.41 -6.33 10.76
C GLY A 220 28.98 -6.92 9.42
N GLY A 221 28.00 -6.32 8.76
CA GLY A 221 27.44 -6.78 7.50
C GLY A 221 26.43 -7.93 7.67
N LEU A 222 26.11 -8.61 6.57
CA LEU A 222 25.11 -9.68 6.53
C LEU A 222 25.51 -10.89 7.39
N ASN A 223 26.80 -11.24 7.41
CA ASN A 223 27.33 -12.33 8.24
C ASN A 223 27.07 -12.07 9.73
N GLY A 224 27.25 -10.83 10.18
CA GLY A 224 26.94 -10.45 11.55
C GLY A 224 25.44 -10.55 11.87
N VAL A 225 24.54 -10.35 10.90
CA VAL A 225 23.10 -10.57 11.10
C VAL A 225 22.83 -12.05 11.30
N VAL A 226 23.38 -12.90 10.44
CA VAL A 226 23.21 -14.37 10.54
C VAL A 226 23.76 -14.87 11.87
N GLU A 227 24.95 -14.44 12.28
CA GLU A 227 25.59 -14.89 13.52
C GLU A 227 24.87 -14.38 14.78
N LYS A 228 24.50 -13.09 14.84
CA LYS A 228 24.03 -12.46 16.09
C LYS A 228 22.52 -12.52 16.27
N TYR A 229 21.73 -12.64 15.20
CA TYR A 229 20.27 -12.67 15.31
C TYR A 229 19.72 -13.81 16.18
N PRO A 230 20.20 -15.08 16.08
CA PRO A 230 19.75 -16.16 16.95
C PRO A 230 20.03 -15.92 18.44
N HIS A 231 21.06 -15.13 18.75
CA HIS A 231 21.45 -14.80 20.11
C HIS A 231 20.75 -13.57 20.69
N ALA A 232 19.91 -12.88 19.89
CA ALA A 232 19.19 -11.68 20.29
C ALA A 232 17.93 -12.00 21.12
N ILE A 233 18.14 -12.51 22.32
CA ILE A 233 17.10 -12.91 23.27
C ILE A 233 16.79 -11.76 24.23
N ALA A 234 15.50 -11.48 24.44
CA ALA A 234 15.06 -10.44 25.38
C ALA A 234 15.25 -10.88 26.85
N ASN A 235 16.00 -10.11 27.64
CA ASN A 235 16.19 -10.38 29.08
C ASN A 235 14.92 -10.13 29.93
N THR A 236 14.03 -9.25 29.49
CA THR A 236 12.80 -8.87 30.20
C THR A 236 11.60 -9.03 29.29
N THR A 237 10.92 -10.18 29.36
CA THR A 237 9.58 -10.30 28.77
C THR A 237 8.59 -9.64 29.73
N LYS A 238 7.92 -8.56 29.28
CA LYS A 238 6.86 -7.87 30.05
C LYS A 238 5.71 -8.82 30.47
N TYR A 239 5.65 -10.01 29.86
CA TYR A 239 4.82 -11.15 30.26
C TYR A 239 5.72 -12.36 30.58
N SER A 240 5.64 -12.87 31.81
CA SER A 240 6.51 -13.92 32.37
C SER A 240 6.36 -15.33 31.74
N ASN A 241 5.77 -15.47 30.55
CA ASN A 241 5.42 -16.79 30.02
C ASN A 241 5.31 -16.88 28.49
N THR A 242 5.99 -16.01 27.73
CA THR A 242 5.90 -16.03 26.26
C THR A 242 7.24 -16.40 25.61
N THR A 243 7.21 -17.38 24.69
CA THR A 243 8.31 -17.74 23.77
C THR A 243 8.73 -16.60 22.83
N CYS A 244 8.04 -15.47 22.91
CA CYS A 244 8.18 -14.28 22.07
C CYS A 244 9.56 -13.61 22.13
N GLY A 245 10.28 -13.80 23.24
CA GLY A 245 11.64 -13.28 23.41
C GLY A 245 12.71 -14.05 22.62
N VAL A 246 12.41 -15.26 22.15
CA VAL A 246 13.38 -16.15 21.48
C VAL A 246 13.24 -16.04 19.95
N PRO A 247 14.31 -15.72 19.21
CA PRO A 247 14.32 -15.78 17.76
C PRO A 247 14.05 -17.20 17.25
N ARG A 248 13.31 -17.34 16.15
CA ARG A 248 13.05 -18.65 15.54
C ARG A 248 14.30 -19.16 14.82
N GLU A 249 14.51 -20.48 14.82
CA GLU A 249 15.68 -21.10 14.18
C GLU A 249 15.69 -20.95 12.65
N ASP A 250 14.51 -20.84 12.03
CA ASP A 250 14.31 -20.70 10.58
C ASP A 250 14.19 -19.23 10.12
N TYR A 251 14.72 -18.27 10.89
CA TYR A 251 14.60 -16.82 10.64
C TYR A 251 15.12 -16.35 9.27
N MET A 252 16.00 -17.13 8.61
CA MET A 252 16.51 -16.87 7.26
C MET A 252 15.83 -17.70 6.16
N HIS A 253 14.89 -18.58 6.50
CA HIS A 253 14.11 -19.32 5.51
C HIS A 253 12.95 -18.47 5.02
N LEU A 254 12.96 -18.14 3.73
CA LEU A 254 11.83 -17.50 3.06
C LEU A 254 10.63 -18.45 3.04
N PHE A 255 10.79 -19.67 2.53
CA PHE A 255 9.71 -20.66 2.52
C PHE A 255 9.74 -21.50 3.79
N ARG A 256 8.81 -21.20 4.70
CA ARG A 256 8.63 -21.96 5.94
C ARG A 256 7.81 -23.22 5.73
N ASP A 257 7.94 -24.14 6.70
CA ASP A 257 7.16 -25.37 6.75
C ASP A 257 5.64 -25.09 6.62
N ALA A 258 4.95 -26.01 5.94
CA ALA A 258 3.54 -25.84 5.58
C ALA A 258 2.58 -25.92 6.78
N ALA A 259 2.95 -26.63 7.84
CA ALA A 259 2.05 -26.97 8.95
C ALA A 259 2.44 -26.31 10.28
N THR A 260 3.74 -26.07 10.51
CA THR A 260 4.28 -25.60 11.79
C THR A 260 4.83 -24.16 11.74
N GLY A 261 4.88 -23.58 10.55
CA GLY A 261 5.23 -22.19 10.34
C GLY A 261 4.12 -21.23 10.78
N ASP A 262 4.51 -20.15 11.45
CA ASP A 262 3.71 -18.93 11.70
C ASP A 262 3.38 -18.16 10.42
N LEU A 263 4.26 -18.24 9.41
CA LEU A 263 4.01 -17.78 8.04
C LEU A 263 4.33 -18.91 7.06
N PRO A 264 3.47 -19.94 6.99
CA PRO A 264 3.76 -21.15 6.22
C PRO A 264 3.70 -20.83 4.73
N TRP A 265 4.48 -21.53 3.90
CA TRP A 265 4.53 -21.24 2.46
C TRP A 265 3.16 -21.31 1.74
N PRO A 266 2.18 -22.18 2.11
CA PRO A 266 0.85 -22.14 1.50
C PRO A 266 0.10 -20.84 1.82
N GLY A 267 0.41 -20.20 2.95
CA GLY A 267 -0.12 -18.88 3.30
C GLY A 267 0.24 -17.80 2.28
N ILE A 268 1.34 -17.96 1.52
CA ILE A 268 1.74 -17.06 0.43
C ILE A 268 0.71 -17.09 -0.71
N VAL A 269 0.09 -18.24 -0.98
CA VAL A 269 -0.96 -18.36 -1.99
C VAL A 269 -2.21 -17.59 -1.53
N GLY A 270 -2.59 -17.73 -0.26
CA GLY A 270 -3.67 -16.92 0.34
C GLY A 270 -3.36 -15.42 0.33
N MET A 271 -2.12 -15.05 0.66
CA MET A 271 -1.65 -13.65 0.58
C MET A 271 -1.72 -13.11 -0.85
N SER A 272 -1.47 -13.93 -1.86
CA SER A 272 -1.57 -13.52 -3.27
C SER A 272 -2.97 -13.05 -3.64
N ILE A 273 -4.01 -13.67 -3.09
CA ILE A 273 -5.41 -13.25 -3.31
C ILE A 273 -5.64 -11.85 -2.72
N ASN A 274 -5.15 -11.62 -1.50
CA ASN A 274 -5.22 -10.30 -0.87
C ASN A 274 -4.41 -9.26 -1.65
N SER A 275 -3.21 -9.62 -2.13
CA SER A 275 -2.39 -8.75 -2.97
C SER A 275 -3.08 -8.41 -4.28
N ILE A 276 -3.79 -9.35 -4.93
CA ILE A 276 -4.60 -9.05 -6.12
C ILE A 276 -5.66 -8.01 -5.79
N TRP A 277 -6.39 -8.17 -4.69
CA TRP A 277 -7.37 -7.17 -4.27
C TRP A 277 -6.71 -5.79 -4.05
N TYR A 278 -5.62 -5.75 -3.27
CA TYR A 278 -4.93 -4.50 -2.94
C TYR A 278 -4.33 -3.79 -4.16
N TRP A 279 -3.70 -4.51 -5.09
CA TRP A 279 -3.04 -3.86 -6.22
C TRP A 279 -3.97 -3.65 -7.41
N CYS A 280 -4.90 -4.57 -7.65
CA CYS A 280 -5.71 -4.57 -8.86
C CYS A 280 -7.11 -3.99 -8.66
N SER A 281 -7.65 -3.94 -7.44
CA SER A 281 -9.04 -3.49 -7.19
C SER A 281 -9.14 -2.35 -6.18
N ASP A 282 -8.05 -1.99 -5.51
CA ASP A 282 -8.03 -0.86 -4.62
C ASP A 282 -8.16 0.46 -5.38
N GLN A 283 -9.08 1.31 -4.91
CA GLN A 283 -9.39 2.58 -5.54
C GLN A 283 -8.16 3.50 -5.62
N VAL A 284 -7.36 3.59 -4.55
CA VAL A 284 -6.24 4.54 -4.49
C VAL A 284 -5.15 4.11 -5.47
N ILE A 285 -4.82 2.82 -5.50
CA ILE A 285 -3.78 2.28 -6.37
C ILE A 285 -4.17 2.42 -7.83
N VAL A 286 -5.35 1.94 -8.22
CA VAL A 286 -5.72 1.94 -9.64
C VAL A 286 -5.97 3.35 -10.15
N GLN A 287 -6.57 4.24 -9.36
CA GLN A 287 -6.76 5.63 -9.74
C GLN A 287 -5.43 6.34 -10.06
N ARG A 288 -4.38 6.06 -9.28
CA ARG A 288 -3.03 6.58 -9.54
C ARG A 288 -2.40 5.96 -10.78
N ALA A 289 -2.59 4.66 -11.01
CA ALA A 289 -2.12 4.01 -12.24
C ALA A 289 -2.79 4.61 -13.48
N LEU A 290 -4.09 4.92 -13.42
CA LEU A 290 -4.87 5.53 -14.51
C LEU A 290 -4.50 7.00 -14.80
N ALA A 291 -3.74 7.67 -13.93
CA ALA A 291 -3.30 9.05 -14.11
C ALA A 291 -2.19 9.21 -15.16
N GLY A 292 -1.61 8.11 -15.65
CA GLY A 292 -0.57 8.12 -16.69
C GLY A 292 -1.03 8.75 -18.00
N LYS A 293 -0.12 9.47 -18.68
CA LYS A 293 -0.40 10.20 -19.93
C LYS A 293 -0.83 9.33 -21.11
N THR A 294 -0.29 8.12 -21.14
CA THR A 294 -0.60 7.11 -22.15
C THR A 294 -0.71 5.76 -21.45
N TYR A 295 -1.32 4.79 -22.12
CA TYR A 295 -1.31 3.40 -21.67
C TYR A 295 0.11 2.91 -21.35
N ASP A 296 1.07 3.21 -22.22
CA ASP A 296 2.47 2.79 -22.03
C ASP A 296 3.09 3.46 -20.79
N HIS A 297 2.74 4.72 -20.47
CA HIS A 297 3.19 5.38 -19.24
C HIS A 297 2.56 4.81 -17.98
N ALA A 298 1.26 4.50 -18.02
CA ALA A 298 0.56 3.89 -16.90
C ALA A 298 1.14 2.49 -16.61
N LYS A 299 1.36 1.69 -17.66
CA LYS A 299 2.03 0.39 -17.59
C LYS A 299 3.48 0.50 -17.09
N ALA A 300 4.28 1.40 -17.66
CA ALA A 300 5.65 1.63 -17.20
C ALA A 300 5.71 2.06 -15.73
N GLY A 301 4.72 2.84 -15.26
CA GLY A 301 4.58 3.18 -13.84
C GLY A 301 4.38 1.95 -12.95
N THR A 302 3.52 1.01 -13.34
CA THR A 302 3.33 -0.26 -12.60
C THR A 302 4.61 -1.11 -12.56
N VAL A 303 5.34 -1.18 -13.68
CA VAL A 303 6.63 -1.90 -13.77
C VAL A 303 7.70 -1.25 -12.90
N LEU A 304 7.77 0.09 -12.90
CA LEU A 304 8.69 0.83 -12.03
C LEU A 304 8.39 0.59 -10.55
N CYS A 305 7.09 0.64 -10.17
CA CYS A 305 6.67 0.33 -8.81
C CYS A 305 7.08 -1.10 -8.42
N ALA A 306 6.88 -2.08 -9.31
CA ALA A 306 7.34 -3.45 -9.07
C ALA A 306 8.85 -3.48 -8.86
N PHE A 307 9.64 -2.84 -9.71
CA PHE A 307 11.10 -2.82 -9.54
C PHE A 307 11.54 -2.23 -8.18
N ILE A 308 10.97 -1.11 -7.78
CA ILE A 308 11.29 -0.44 -6.50
C ILE A 308 10.83 -1.28 -5.29
N LYS A 309 9.79 -2.11 -5.44
CA LYS A 309 9.26 -3.01 -4.40
C LYS A 309 10.21 -4.14 -3.98
N ILE A 310 11.32 -4.33 -4.67
CA ILE A 310 12.40 -5.22 -4.19
C ILE A 310 13.15 -4.56 -3.01
N LEU A 311 13.20 -3.23 -2.95
CA LEU A 311 14.00 -2.50 -1.98
C LEU A 311 13.54 -2.64 -0.52
N PRO A 312 12.23 -2.65 -0.16
CA PRO A 312 11.78 -2.82 1.23
C PRO A 312 12.38 -3.99 2.00
N LEU A 313 12.74 -5.10 1.33
CA LEU A 313 13.50 -6.19 1.96
C LEU A 313 14.81 -5.67 2.58
N PHE A 314 15.57 -4.88 1.83
CA PHE A 314 16.86 -4.31 2.27
C PHE A 314 16.69 -3.08 3.15
N LEU A 315 15.68 -2.26 2.86
CA LEU A 315 15.49 -0.96 3.48
C LEU A 315 14.72 -1.02 4.81
N LEU A 316 13.86 -2.03 5.01
CA LEU A 316 12.99 -2.14 6.18
C LEU A 316 13.16 -3.46 6.92
N VAL A 317 13.12 -4.60 6.22
CA VAL A 317 13.15 -5.93 6.88
C VAL A 317 14.51 -6.17 7.54
N PHE A 318 15.62 -6.00 6.81
CA PHE A 318 16.95 -6.17 7.39
C PHE A 318 17.27 -5.19 8.53
N PRO A 319 17.00 -3.88 8.41
CA PRO A 319 17.12 -2.95 9.54
C PRO A 319 16.24 -3.34 10.73
N GLY A 320 15.05 -3.89 10.49
CA GLY A 320 14.20 -4.49 11.52
C GLY A 320 14.86 -5.67 12.23
N MET A 321 15.47 -6.60 11.48
CA MET A 321 16.22 -7.72 12.07
C MET A 321 17.43 -7.23 12.88
N ILE A 322 18.12 -6.20 12.39
CA ILE A 322 19.28 -5.59 13.06
C ILE A 322 18.87 -4.85 14.33
N SER A 323 17.71 -4.18 14.34
CA SER A 323 17.22 -3.48 15.53
C SER A 323 17.04 -4.44 16.71
N ARG A 324 16.59 -5.68 16.45
CA ARG A 324 16.53 -6.74 17.46
C ARG A 324 17.91 -7.11 18.03
N ILE A 325 18.93 -7.20 17.19
CA ILE A 325 20.31 -7.51 17.61
C ILE A 325 20.85 -6.40 18.53
N LEU A 326 20.60 -5.15 18.17
CA LEU A 326 21.12 -3.98 18.89
C LEU A 326 20.32 -3.66 20.17
N PHE A 327 19.01 -3.95 20.16
CA PHE A 327 18.08 -3.59 21.23
C PHE A 327 17.20 -4.76 21.67
N PRO A 328 17.78 -5.87 22.16
CA PRO A 328 17.02 -7.08 22.50
C PRO A 328 16.00 -6.87 23.63
N GLY A 329 16.22 -5.88 24.51
CA GLY A 329 15.31 -5.56 25.62
C GLY A 329 14.07 -4.75 25.23
N MET A 330 13.99 -4.21 24.01
CA MET A 330 12.88 -3.35 23.54
C MET A 330 11.96 -4.05 22.54
N ILE A 331 11.94 -5.39 22.54
CA ILE A 331 11.08 -6.16 21.65
C ILE A 331 9.66 -6.16 22.20
N PHE A 332 8.77 -5.44 21.53
CA PHE A 332 7.35 -5.52 21.80
C PHE A 332 6.77 -6.80 21.19
N CYS A 333 6.24 -7.68 22.03
CA CYS A 333 5.52 -8.89 21.60
C CYS A 333 4.17 -8.59 20.89
N PHE A 334 3.92 -7.33 20.52
CA PHE A 334 2.61 -6.81 20.13
C PHE A 334 2.29 -6.98 18.63
N LEU A 335 3.23 -7.48 17.81
CA LEU A 335 3.05 -7.56 16.35
C LEU A 335 2.18 -8.71 15.85
N CYS A 336 1.80 -9.64 16.74
CA CYS A 336 0.68 -10.51 16.42
C CYS A 336 -0.61 -9.67 16.28
N LEU A 337 -0.76 -8.54 16.99
CA LEU A 337 -2.02 -7.80 17.09
C LEU A 337 -2.39 -6.93 15.87
N ILE A 338 -1.42 -6.41 15.10
CA ILE A 338 -1.72 -5.63 13.87
C ILE A 338 -2.01 -6.56 12.69
N SER A 339 -1.25 -7.66 12.61
CA SER A 339 -1.57 -8.81 11.77
C SER A 339 -2.97 -9.29 12.13
N VAL A 340 -3.25 -9.51 13.42
CA VAL A 340 -4.58 -9.86 13.92
C VAL A 340 -5.58 -8.77 13.61
N ILE A 341 -5.37 -7.45 13.67
CA ILE A 341 -6.43 -6.50 13.29
C ILE A 341 -6.78 -6.60 11.80
N ILE A 342 -5.79 -6.76 10.92
CA ILE A 342 -6.03 -6.96 9.48
C ILE A 342 -6.66 -8.34 9.22
N TYR A 343 -6.14 -9.40 9.85
CA TYR A 343 -6.67 -10.77 9.80
C TYR A 343 -7.98 -10.93 10.56
N THR A 344 -8.31 -10.09 11.52
CA THR A 344 -9.51 -10.15 12.38
C THR A 344 -10.60 -9.35 11.74
N VAL A 345 -10.32 -8.18 11.18
CA VAL A 345 -11.30 -7.49 10.31
C VAL A 345 -11.63 -8.36 9.08
N TRP A 346 -10.67 -9.12 8.56
CA TRP A 346 -10.92 -10.08 7.46
C TRP A 346 -11.55 -11.41 7.92
N SER A 347 -11.16 -11.95 9.08
CA SER A 347 -11.74 -13.20 9.66
C SER A 347 -13.12 -12.98 10.26
N TYR A 348 -13.46 -11.77 10.71
CA TYR A 348 -14.83 -11.42 11.15
C TYR A 348 -15.84 -11.53 10.01
N MET A 349 -15.39 -11.56 8.75
CA MET A 349 -16.26 -11.76 7.59
C MET A 349 -16.42 -13.25 7.21
N TYR A 350 -15.77 -14.20 7.91
CA TYR A 350 -15.83 -15.62 7.54
C TYR A 350 -16.07 -16.62 8.68
N LEU A 351 -15.97 -16.26 9.96
CA LEU A 351 -16.23 -17.20 11.06
C LEU A 351 -17.10 -16.58 12.16
N TYR A 352 -18.38 -16.93 12.09
CA TYR A 352 -19.33 -16.87 13.19
C TYR A 352 -19.01 -18.05 14.13
N ASP A 353 -18.22 -17.85 15.19
CA ASP A 353 -18.51 -18.39 16.53
C ASP A 353 -17.46 -18.00 17.60
N ASN A 354 -18.00 -17.51 18.73
CA ASN A 354 -17.50 -17.50 20.11
C ASN A 354 -16.22 -16.74 20.55
N HIS A 355 -16.51 -15.68 21.34
CA HIS A 355 -15.86 -15.30 22.61
C HIS A 355 -14.43 -14.73 22.64
N TYR A 356 -14.22 -13.47 22.28
CA TYR A 356 -13.18 -12.60 22.90
C TYR A 356 -13.58 -11.12 22.90
N LEU A 357 -14.42 -10.72 23.86
CA LEU A 357 -14.84 -9.33 24.08
C LEU A 357 -14.55 -8.91 25.54
N TYR A 358 -13.28 -8.74 25.91
CA TYR A 358 -12.92 -8.31 27.26
C TYR A 358 -11.58 -7.53 27.36
N ILE A 359 -11.24 -6.63 26.42
CA ILE A 359 -10.11 -5.69 26.63
C ILE A 359 -10.46 -4.31 26.07
N PHE A 360 -11.44 -3.64 26.70
CA PHE A 360 -11.67 -2.19 26.53
C PHE A 360 -11.92 -1.46 27.86
N LYS A 361 -11.55 -2.08 29.00
CA LYS A 361 -11.82 -1.50 30.33
C LYS A 361 -10.61 -1.59 31.25
N LYS A 362 -9.67 -0.67 31.01
CA LYS A 362 -8.57 -0.15 31.85
C LYS A 362 -7.30 -0.10 31.00
N TYR A 363 -7.05 1.04 30.38
CA TYR A 363 -5.99 1.99 30.72
C TYR A 363 -6.10 3.18 29.78
#